data_AF-A0A8I2Z890-F1
#
_entry.id   AF-A0A8I2Z890-F1
#
_cell.length_a   1.000
_cell.length_b   1.000
_cell.length_c   1.000
_cell.angle_alpha   90.00
_cell.angle_beta   90.00
_cell.angle_gamma   90.00
#
_symmetry.space_group_name_H-M   'P 1'
#
loop_
_entity.id
_entity.type
_entity.pdbx_description
1 polymer ?
#
loop_
_entity_poly.entity_id
_entity_poly.type
_entity_poly.pdbx_seq_one_letter_code
_entity_poly.pdbx_strand_id
1 'polypeptide(L)'
;MATAVRAGMKRVDEDKGASHERPPPPKKARIHATANPVKHALLRQYYPEIVSLRHYLISKLPSASRLRRKKIASIGSEEPRSSADFRGDLERQLCHLLDTTVVGLQHSQLPAADDNVRREEWTKFSQRGDESYVTLSGGLSDALFSQAEIVDFVVWLLFSQQGSNTTWPKHLLCDGFRRNATHAATSAIPGLLSMYPNHHVQALKKSPWPELLMLLGKSGESIMIDLLVDGAMFTPIQAGLDNMYQLSGVPLSELSPAQSQLSKALLPGTVPQRPLSDITFVSCSLDFVIFMF
;
A
#
# COMPACT_ATOMS: atom_id res chain seq x y z
N MET A 1 -60.23 49.76 -42.43
CA MET A 1 -59.08 48.85 -42.60
C MET A 1 -58.03 49.59 -43.40
N ALA A 2 -56.89 49.89 -42.76
CA ALA A 2 -55.97 50.96 -43.12
C ALA A 2 -54.85 50.53 -44.10
N THR A 3 -54.85 51.19 -45.25
CA THR A 3 -53.79 51.96 -45.93
C THR A 3 -52.28 51.68 -45.67
N ALA A 4 -51.60 51.40 -46.80
CA ALA A 4 -50.35 51.98 -47.33
C ALA A 4 -48.94 51.44 -46.99
N VAL A 5 -48.22 51.30 -48.12
CA VAL A 5 -46.79 51.09 -48.39
C VAL A 5 -46.01 52.42 -48.32
N ARG A 6 -44.77 52.46 -47.80
CA ARG A 6 -43.62 53.17 -48.44
C ARG A 6 -42.24 52.99 -47.76
N ALA A 7 -41.26 52.70 -48.63
CA ALA A 7 -39.88 53.22 -48.77
C ALA A 7 -39.01 53.62 -47.56
N GLY A 8 -37.75 53.17 -47.59
CA GLY A 8 -36.70 53.55 -46.63
C GLY A 8 -35.84 54.75 -47.02
N MET A 9 -34.89 55.11 -46.15
CA MET A 9 -33.58 55.70 -46.47
C MET A 9 -32.67 55.74 -45.22
N LYS A 10 -31.35 55.67 -45.46
CA LYS A 10 -30.16 55.67 -44.57
C LYS A 10 -29.98 56.90 -43.65
N ARG A 11 -29.28 56.70 -42.51
CA ARG A 11 -28.02 57.36 -42.01
C ARG A 11 -27.73 56.84 -40.56
N VAL A 12 -26.57 56.24 -40.21
CA VAL A 12 -25.24 56.84 -39.81
C VAL A 12 -25.41 57.65 -38.50
N ASP A 13 -24.74 57.48 -37.35
CA ASP A 13 -23.51 56.83 -36.84
C ASP A 13 -23.71 56.56 -35.32
N GLU A 14 -22.97 55.62 -34.70
CA GLU A 14 -22.04 55.91 -33.57
C GLU A 14 -21.44 54.63 -32.96
N ASP A 15 -20.12 54.68 -32.86
CA ASP A 15 -19.16 53.77 -32.26
C ASP A 15 -19.30 53.71 -30.72
N LYS A 16 -19.15 52.50 -30.15
CA LYS A 16 -18.48 52.31 -28.85
C LYS A 16 -18.20 50.83 -28.61
N GLY A 17 -16.92 50.48 -28.74
CA GLY A 17 -16.37 49.19 -28.35
C GLY A 17 -16.62 48.86 -26.88
N ALA A 18 -17.01 47.61 -26.62
CA ALA A 18 -16.92 46.99 -25.31
C ALA A 18 -16.30 45.61 -25.49
N SER A 19 -15.01 45.54 -25.13
CA SER A 19 -14.21 44.33 -24.98
C SER A 19 -14.95 43.26 -24.17
N HIS A 20 -15.16 42.10 -24.77
CA HIS A 20 -15.60 40.88 -24.07
C HIS A 20 -14.42 40.35 -23.25
N GLU A 21 -14.31 40.78 -21.99
CA GLU A 21 -13.44 40.13 -21.00
C GLU A 21 -13.93 38.70 -20.75
N ARG A 22 -13.05 37.73 -21.01
CA ARG A 22 -13.26 36.33 -20.62
C ARG A 22 -13.15 36.21 -19.10
N PRO A 23 -14.04 35.45 -18.43
CA PRO A 23 -13.91 35.21 -17.00
C PRO A 23 -12.62 34.43 -16.69
N PRO A 24 -11.95 34.71 -15.55
CA PRO A 24 -10.72 34.03 -15.18
C PRO A 24 -10.98 32.55 -14.89
N PRO A 25 -10.03 31.65 -15.23
CA PRO A 25 -10.18 30.23 -14.99
C PRO A 25 -10.26 29.92 -13.48
N PRO A 26 -11.05 28.91 -13.08
CA PRO A 26 -11.23 28.57 -11.68
C PRO A 26 -9.89 28.17 -11.04
N LYS A 27 -9.58 28.79 -9.90
CA LYS A 27 -8.43 28.48 -9.05
C LYS A 27 -8.45 26.99 -8.73
N LYS A 28 -7.46 26.25 -9.25
CA LYS A 28 -7.23 24.85 -8.91
C LYS A 28 -7.13 24.75 -7.39
N ALA A 29 -8.08 24.03 -6.79
CA ALA A 29 -8.06 23.71 -5.37
C ALA A 29 -6.72 23.04 -5.06
N ARG A 30 -5.92 23.72 -4.23
CA ARG A 30 -4.64 23.26 -3.74
C ARG A 30 -4.94 22.07 -2.83
N ILE A 31 -4.78 20.86 -3.37
CA ILE A 31 -4.94 19.60 -2.67
C ILE A 31 -4.13 19.67 -1.37
N HIS A 32 -4.79 19.41 -0.25
CA HIS A 32 -4.21 19.44 1.08
C HIS A 32 -3.02 18.48 1.17
N ALA A 33 -1.81 19.04 1.05
CA ALA A 33 -0.59 18.41 1.53
C ALA A 33 -0.52 18.64 3.04
N THR A 34 -1.27 17.87 3.81
CA THR A 34 -1.07 17.77 5.27
C THR A 34 -0.24 16.53 5.57
N ALA A 35 0.93 16.42 4.95
CA ALA A 35 1.98 15.51 5.39
C ALA A 35 3.07 16.40 5.98
N ASN A 36 3.22 16.36 7.30
CA ASN A 36 4.28 17.09 7.98
C ASN A 36 5.63 16.56 7.45
N PRO A 37 6.38 17.35 6.65
CA PRO A 37 7.50 16.84 5.85
C PRO A 37 8.66 16.29 6.70
N VAL A 38 8.70 16.65 7.98
CA VAL A 38 9.70 16.20 8.96
C VAL A 38 9.47 14.74 9.37
N LYS A 39 8.21 14.26 9.44
CA LYS A 39 7.86 12.95 10.03
C LYS A 39 8.41 11.73 9.27
N HIS A 40 8.75 11.88 7.99
CA HIS A 40 9.21 10.77 7.14
C HIS A 40 10.56 11.04 6.47
N ALA A 41 11.33 12.01 6.97
CA ALA A 41 12.61 12.40 6.37
C ALA A 41 13.58 11.21 6.26
N LEU A 42 13.63 10.33 7.26
CA LEU A 42 14.45 9.12 7.24
C LEU A 42 13.95 8.10 6.23
N LEU A 43 12.65 7.79 6.21
CA LEU A 43 12.11 6.82 5.26
C LEU A 43 12.37 7.25 3.82
N ARG A 44 12.30 8.56 3.50
CA ARG A 44 12.59 9.10 2.16
C ARG A 44 14.03 8.86 1.70
N GLN A 45 14.94 8.58 2.63
CA GLN A 45 16.31 8.20 2.27
C GLN A 45 16.38 6.79 1.70
N TYR A 46 15.43 5.90 2.03
CA TYR A 46 15.41 4.50 1.61
C TYR A 46 14.35 4.22 0.54
N TYR A 47 13.21 4.91 0.60
CA TYR A 47 12.07 4.77 -0.30
C TYR A 47 11.89 6.06 -1.10
N PRO A 48 12.12 6.03 -2.42
CA PRO A 48 11.92 7.20 -3.27
C PRO A 48 10.48 7.71 -3.29
N GLU A 49 9.51 6.81 -3.14
CA GLU A 49 8.10 7.14 -3.03
C GLU A 49 7.56 6.70 -1.67
N ILE A 50 6.88 7.64 -1.00
CA ILE A 50 6.24 7.42 0.29
C ILE A 50 4.85 8.03 0.25
N VAL A 51 3.85 7.19 0.47
CA VAL A 51 2.43 7.53 0.38
C VAL A 51 1.67 6.94 1.55
N SER A 52 0.49 7.48 1.88
CA SER A 52 -0.40 6.80 2.83
C SER A 52 -1.00 5.55 2.18
N LEU A 53 -1.41 4.58 3.01
CA LEU A 53 -2.11 3.39 2.54
C LEU A 53 -3.36 3.75 1.74
N ARG A 54 -4.14 4.76 2.19
CA ARG A 54 -5.29 5.27 1.43
C ARG A 54 -4.91 5.69 0.01
N HIS A 55 -3.84 6.45 -0.14
CA HIS A 55 -3.40 6.95 -1.44
C HIS A 55 -2.92 5.81 -2.34
N TYR A 56 -2.13 4.88 -1.81
CA TYR A 56 -1.69 3.68 -2.52
C TYR A 56 -2.87 2.86 -3.06
N LEU A 57 -3.86 2.56 -2.22
CA LEU A 57 -5.00 1.75 -2.63
C LEU A 57 -5.85 2.43 -3.70
N ILE A 58 -6.07 3.75 -3.59
CA ILE A 58 -6.82 4.51 -4.59
C ILE A 58 -6.09 4.53 -5.93
N SER A 59 -4.75 4.65 -5.93
CA SER A 59 -3.96 4.68 -7.17
C SER A 59 -3.91 3.31 -7.85
N LYS A 60 -3.89 2.21 -7.09
CA LYS A 60 -3.85 0.84 -7.61
C LYS A 60 -5.20 0.29 -8.08
N LEU A 61 -6.31 0.86 -7.63
CA LEU A 61 -7.63 0.43 -8.09
C LEU A 61 -7.84 0.73 -9.60
N PRO A 62 -8.42 -0.20 -10.39
CA PRO A 62 -8.68 0.02 -11.82
C PRO A 62 -9.55 1.25 -12.07
N SER A 63 -9.30 2.05 -13.11
CA SER A 63 -10.03 3.30 -13.48
C SER A 63 -11.57 3.16 -13.56
N ALA A 64 -12.06 1.95 -13.81
CA ALA A 64 -13.50 1.61 -13.78
C ALA A 64 -14.13 1.56 -12.37
N SER A 65 -13.36 1.28 -11.31
CA SER A 65 -13.81 1.13 -9.91
C SER A 65 -14.13 2.46 -9.21
N ARG A 66 -14.85 3.37 -9.87
CA ARG A 66 -15.12 4.74 -9.40
C ARG A 66 -15.81 4.79 -8.03
N LEU A 67 -16.85 3.98 -7.82
CA LEU A 67 -17.59 3.95 -6.55
C LEU A 67 -16.72 3.47 -5.39
N ARG A 68 -15.88 2.45 -5.60
CA ARG A 68 -14.96 1.94 -4.57
C ARG A 68 -13.90 2.97 -4.21
N ARG A 69 -13.29 3.61 -5.20
CA ARG A 69 -12.35 4.72 -4.94
C ARG A 69 -12.99 5.85 -4.16
N LYS A 70 -14.22 6.26 -4.51
CA LYS A 70 -14.95 7.28 -3.76
C LYS A 70 -15.21 6.82 -2.32
N LYS A 71 -15.65 5.57 -2.13
CA LYS A 71 -15.89 4.99 -0.80
C LYS A 71 -14.62 4.98 0.05
N ILE A 72 -13.52 4.46 -0.49
CA ILE A 72 -12.21 4.45 0.21
C ILE A 72 -11.74 5.88 0.49
N ALA A 73 -11.97 6.84 -0.41
CA ALA A 73 -11.61 8.24 -0.17
C ALA A 73 -12.46 8.89 0.93
N SER A 74 -13.70 8.46 1.14
CA SER A 74 -14.64 9.08 2.08
C SER A 74 -14.75 8.39 3.45
N ILE A 75 -14.09 7.24 3.66
CA ILE A 75 -14.08 6.58 4.98
C ILE A 75 -13.55 7.55 6.05
N GLY A 76 -14.33 7.73 7.12
CA GLY A 76 -14.04 8.67 8.21
C GLY A 76 -14.50 10.11 7.97
N SER A 77 -15.19 10.40 6.86
CA SER A 77 -15.79 11.72 6.59
C SER A 77 -17.20 11.91 7.14
N GLU A 78 -17.91 10.84 7.48
CA GLU A 78 -19.23 10.93 8.11
C GLU A 78 -19.11 11.14 9.63
N GLU A 79 -19.96 11.99 10.22
CA GLU A 79 -19.99 12.15 11.67
C GLU A 79 -20.30 10.81 12.35
N PRO A 80 -19.62 10.50 13.47
CA PRO A 80 -19.82 9.23 14.16
C PRO A 80 -21.27 9.10 14.61
N ARG A 81 -22.03 8.24 13.92
CA ARG A 81 -23.26 7.68 14.50
C ARG A 81 -22.85 6.91 15.75
N SER A 82 -23.68 7.04 16.80
CA SER A 82 -23.50 6.51 18.18
C SER A 82 -22.34 5.52 18.39
N SER A 83 -21.48 5.82 19.37
CA SER A 83 -20.24 5.09 19.71
C SER A 83 -20.40 3.63 20.18
N ALA A 84 -21.60 3.05 20.08
CA ALA A 84 -21.91 1.69 20.51
C ALA A 84 -22.08 0.69 19.35
N ASP A 85 -22.03 1.14 18.09
CA ASP A 85 -22.21 0.26 16.93
C ASP A 85 -20.88 -0.36 16.48
N PHE A 86 -20.81 -1.69 16.43
CA PHE A 86 -19.66 -2.46 15.89
C PHE A 86 -19.20 -1.96 14.51
N ARG A 87 -20.15 -1.53 13.67
CA ARG A 87 -19.88 -0.98 12.35
C ARG A 87 -19.11 0.35 12.41
N GLY A 88 -19.43 1.19 13.39
CA GLY A 88 -18.76 2.46 13.61
C GLY A 88 -17.32 2.26 14.11
N ASP A 89 -17.11 1.28 15.00
CA ASP A 89 -15.77 0.94 15.47
C ASP A 89 -14.87 0.40 14.36
N LEU A 90 -15.39 -0.48 13.52
CA LEU A 90 -14.66 -0.99 12.35
C LEU A 90 -14.32 0.14 11.36
N GLU A 91 -15.26 1.06 11.10
CA GLU A 91 -15.00 2.20 10.22
C GLU A 91 -13.90 3.11 10.77
N ARG A 92 -13.87 3.34 12.10
CA ARG A 92 -12.78 4.09 12.76
C ARG A 92 -11.45 3.37 12.63
N GLN A 93 -11.42 2.05 12.85
CA GLN A 93 -10.20 1.24 12.69
C GLN A 93 -9.69 1.29 11.25
N LEU A 94 -10.57 1.19 10.25
CA LEU A 94 -10.20 1.31 8.84
C LEU A 94 -9.71 2.72 8.51
N CYS A 95 -10.38 3.78 8.97
CA CYS A 95 -9.92 5.15 8.78
C CYS A 95 -8.52 5.36 9.36
N HIS A 96 -8.32 4.88 10.60
CA HIS A 96 -7.02 4.96 11.27
C HIS A 96 -5.94 4.20 10.49
N LEU A 97 -6.22 2.95 10.07
CA LEU A 97 -5.29 2.15 9.26
C LEU A 97 -4.93 2.88 7.95
N LEU A 98 -5.94 3.36 7.22
CA LEU A 98 -5.79 3.99 5.91
C LEU A 98 -4.95 5.28 5.95
N ASP A 99 -5.11 6.09 6.99
CA ASP A 99 -4.48 7.42 7.08
C ASP A 99 -3.15 7.43 7.82
N THR A 100 -2.96 6.49 8.76
CA THR A 100 -1.75 6.46 9.58
C THR A 100 -0.71 5.46 9.08
N THR A 101 -1.12 4.44 8.33
CA THR A 101 -0.17 3.51 7.70
C THR A 101 0.52 4.18 6.52
N VAL A 102 1.84 4.16 6.55
CA VAL A 102 2.71 4.69 5.49
C VAL A 102 3.24 3.53 4.66
N VAL A 103 3.18 3.68 3.35
CA VAL A 103 3.71 2.71 2.38
C VAL A 103 4.94 3.33 1.73
N GLY A 104 6.09 2.68 1.94
CA GLY A 104 7.34 2.97 1.24
C GLY A 104 7.46 2.06 0.02
N LEU A 105 7.65 2.66 -1.15
CA LEU A 105 7.87 1.95 -2.40
C LEU A 105 9.30 2.20 -2.86
N GLN A 106 10.02 1.11 -3.11
CA GLN A 106 11.22 1.19 -3.93
C GLN A 106 10.76 1.31 -5.38
N HIS A 107 11.49 2.05 -6.21
CA HIS A 107 11.26 1.99 -7.66
C HIS A 107 11.45 0.52 -8.04
N SER A 108 10.34 -0.18 -8.27
CA SER A 108 10.39 -1.60 -8.62
C SER A 108 11.26 -1.73 -9.85
N GLN A 109 12.35 -2.49 -9.72
CA GLN A 109 13.19 -2.87 -10.85
C GLN A 109 12.60 -4.06 -11.62
N LEU A 110 11.39 -4.51 -11.27
CA LEU A 110 10.77 -5.66 -11.91
C LEU A 110 9.83 -5.20 -13.04
N PRO A 111 10.05 -5.65 -14.28
CA PRO A 111 9.19 -5.32 -15.40
C PRO A 111 7.83 -6.01 -15.27
N ALA A 112 6.79 -5.41 -15.88
CA ALA A 112 5.39 -5.86 -15.90
C ALA A 112 5.15 -7.33 -16.35
N ALA A 113 6.19 -8.03 -16.83
CA ALA A 113 6.15 -9.48 -17.08
C ALA A 113 6.02 -10.30 -15.78
N ASP A 114 6.50 -9.78 -14.64
CA ASP A 114 6.43 -10.46 -13.33
C ASP A 114 5.00 -10.51 -12.77
N ASP A 115 4.17 -9.50 -13.06
CA ASP A 115 2.78 -9.43 -12.58
C ASP A 115 1.91 -10.61 -13.08
N ASN A 116 2.12 -11.04 -14.33
CA ASN A 116 1.37 -12.17 -14.90
C ASN A 116 1.80 -13.49 -14.25
N VAL A 117 3.09 -13.68 -14.03
CA VAL A 117 3.64 -14.87 -13.36
C VAL A 117 3.10 -14.93 -11.93
N ARG A 118 3.14 -13.82 -11.21
CA ARG A 118 2.61 -13.70 -9.84
C ARG A 118 1.14 -14.07 -9.74
N ARG A 119 0.32 -13.61 -10.69
CA ARG A 119 -1.10 -13.96 -10.78
C ARG A 119 -1.34 -15.43 -11.10
N GLU A 120 -0.53 -16.00 -11.97
CA GLU A 120 -0.60 -17.43 -12.30
C GLU A 120 -0.25 -18.28 -11.07
N GLU A 121 0.81 -17.94 -10.35
CA GLU A 121 1.20 -18.60 -9.12
C GLU A 121 0.15 -18.45 -8.00
N TRP A 122 -0.47 -17.27 -7.86
CA TRP A 122 -1.61 -17.08 -6.95
C TRP A 122 -2.77 -18.01 -7.28
N THR A 123 -3.10 -18.13 -8.58
CA THR A 123 -4.18 -19.02 -9.05
C THR A 123 -3.85 -20.48 -8.71
N LYS A 124 -2.61 -20.92 -8.94
CA LYS A 124 -2.14 -22.27 -8.58
C LYS A 124 -2.08 -22.49 -7.07
N PHE A 125 -1.87 -21.45 -6.27
CA PHE A 125 -1.76 -21.55 -4.82
C PHE A 125 -3.16 -21.65 -4.18
N SER A 126 -4.06 -20.73 -4.54
CA SER A 126 -5.44 -20.67 -4.01
C SER A 126 -6.28 -21.90 -4.34
N GLN A 127 -5.96 -22.59 -5.45
CA GLN A 127 -6.64 -23.83 -5.85
C GLN A 127 -6.13 -25.10 -5.12
N ARG A 128 -5.11 -25.00 -4.26
CA ARG A 128 -4.55 -26.18 -3.55
C ARG A 128 -5.30 -26.55 -2.28
N GLY A 129 -6.16 -25.67 -1.77
CA GLY A 129 -7.11 -26.01 -0.71
C GLY A 129 -8.08 -27.07 -1.20
N ASP A 130 -8.41 -28.03 -0.34
CA ASP A 130 -9.36 -29.13 -0.59
C ASP A 130 -10.56 -28.68 -1.47
N GLU A 131 -10.94 -29.53 -2.44
CA GLU A 131 -11.95 -29.35 -3.50
C GLU A 131 -13.40 -29.11 -2.99
N SER A 132 -13.56 -28.59 -1.78
CA SER A 132 -14.81 -28.56 -1.02
C SER A 132 -15.21 -27.18 -0.46
N TYR A 133 -14.47 -26.10 -0.76
CA TYR A 133 -14.88 -24.72 -0.44
C TYR A 133 -14.93 -23.82 -1.68
N VAL A 134 -15.91 -24.08 -2.56
CA VAL A 134 -16.44 -23.04 -3.46
C VAL A 134 -17.25 -22.06 -2.60
N THR A 135 -16.56 -21.15 -1.91
CA THR A 135 -17.23 -20.11 -1.11
C THR A 135 -17.69 -18.99 -2.05
N LEU A 136 -18.77 -19.25 -2.79
CA LEU A 136 -19.56 -18.18 -3.39
C LEU A 136 -20.30 -17.42 -2.27
N SER A 137 -19.58 -16.66 -1.43
CA SER A 137 -20.20 -15.70 -0.53
C SER A 137 -19.24 -14.58 -0.18
N GLY A 138 -19.35 -13.43 -0.86
CA GLY A 138 -18.51 -12.24 -0.65
C GLY A 138 -18.79 -11.50 0.66
N GLY A 139 -18.65 -12.20 1.79
CA GLY A 139 -18.83 -11.69 3.15
C GLY A 139 -17.51 -11.65 3.94
N LEU A 140 -17.60 -11.30 5.23
CA LEU A 140 -16.43 -11.16 6.10
C LEU A 140 -15.64 -12.45 6.28
N SER A 141 -16.31 -13.60 6.39
CA SER A 141 -15.64 -14.90 6.53
C SER A 141 -14.75 -15.21 5.32
N ASP A 142 -15.26 -14.98 4.11
CA ASP A 142 -14.51 -15.16 2.87
C ASP A 142 -13.28 -14.24 2.81
N ALA A 143 -13.44 -12.97 3.22
CA ALA A 143 -12.32 -12.04 3.32
C ALA A 143 -11.31 -12.43 4.40
N LEU A 144 -11.73 -13.02 5.52
CA LEU A 144 -10.84 -13.55 6.56
C LEU A 144 -9.98 -14.70 6.02
N PHE A 145 -10.60 -15.66 5.31
CA PHE A 145 -9.89 -16.78 4.69
C PHE A 145 -8.96 -16.30 3.57
N SER A 146 -9.47 -15.50 2.62
CA SER A 146 -8.68 -14.96 1.50
C SER A 146 -7.52 -14.11 2.00
N GLN A 147 -7.70 -13.25 3.01
CA GLN A 147 -6.61 -12.48 3.59
C GLN A 147 -5.55 -13.37 4.24
N ALA A 148 -5.95 -14.43 4.94
CA ALA A 148 -5.01 -15.38 5.53
C ALA A 148 -4.20 -16.12 4.46
N GLU A 149 -4.87 -16.55 3.39
CA GLU A 149 -4.26 -17.26 2.27
C GLU A 149 -3.33 -16.35 1.45
N ILE A 150 -3.69 -15.09 1.23
CA ILE A 150 -2.82 -14.08 0.59
C ILE A 150 -1.51 -13.93 1.37
N VAL A 151 -1.58 -13.82 2.70
CA VAL A 151 -0.38 -13.66 3.53
C VAL A 151 0.50 -14.91 3.44
N ASP A 152 -0.09 -16.11 3.47
CA ASP A 152 0.64 -17.38 3.32
C ASP A 152 1.26 -17.53 1.93
N PHE A 153 0.53 -17.14 0.88
CA PHE A 153 1.03 -17.10 -0.48
C PHE A 153 2.21 -16.15 -0.64
N VAL A 154 2.14 -14.94 -0.07
CA VAL A 154 3.24 -13.97 -0.16
C VAL A 154 4.50 -14.52 0.51
N VAL A 155 4.38 -15.13 1.69
CA VAL A 155 5.52 -15.80 2.34
C VAL A 155 6.07 -16.89 1.43
N TRP A 156 5.22 -17.77 0.92
CA TRP A 156 5.64 -18.82 -0.02
C TRP A 156 6.36 -18.26 -1.26
N LEU A 157 5.81 -17.21 -1.87
CA LEU A 157 6.34 -16.58 -3.07
C LEU A 157 7.73 -15.96 -2.81
N LEU A 158 7.92 -15.29 -1.68
CA LEU A 158 9.21 -14.73 -1.30
C LEU A 158 10.27 -15.82 -1.13
N PHE A 159 9.91 -17.00 -0.64
CA PHE A 159 10.81 -18.17 -0.61
C PHE A 159 11.03 -18.79 -1.99
N SER A 160 10.02 -18.83 -2.86
CA SER A 160 10.17 -19.46 -4.18
C SER A 160 11.06 -18.65 -5.12
N GLN A 161 11.09 -17.32 -4.97
CA GLN A 161 11.98 -16.42 -5.74
C GLN A 161 13.46 -16.58 -5.37
N GLN A 162 13.78 -17.14 -4.19
CA GLN A 162 15.16 -17.33 -3.76
C GLN A 162 15.72 -18.62 -4.38
N GLY A 163 16.63 -18.48 -5.36
CA GLY A 163 17.12 -19.59 -6.18
C GLY A 163 17.98 -20.66 -5.48
N SER A 164 18.36 -20.47 -4.21
CA SER A 164 19.11 -21.46 -3.45
C SER A 164 18.48 -21.74 -2.09
N ASN A 165 18.66 -22.96 -1.58
CA ASN A 165 18.22 -23.35 -0.24
C ASN A 165 18.98 -22.63 0.88
N THR A 166 20.11 -21.99 0.58
CA THR A 166 20.95 -21.28 1.54
C THR A 166 20.64 -19.79 1.63
N THR A 167 20.03 -19.20 0.60
CA THR A 167 19.63 -17.80 0.60
C THR A 167 18.26 -17.63 1.25
N TRP A 168 18.26 -16.81 2.31
CA TRP A 168 17.08 -16.44 3.09
C TRP A 168 16.41 -15.21 2.47
N PRO A 169 15.08 -15.20 2.26
CA PRO A 169 14.40 -13.97 1.86
C PRO A 169 14.56 -12.91 2.94
N LYS A 170 15.10 -11.76 2.57
CA LYS A 170 15.30 -10.61 3.45
C LYS A 170 14.00 -9.85 3.63
N HIS A 171 13.02 -10.44 4.31
CA HIS A 171 11.68 -9.88 4.43
C HIS A 171 11.05 -10.26 5.77
N LEU A 172 10.44 -9.29 6.46
CA LEU A 172 9.89 -9.48 7.81
C LEU A 172 8.83 -10.58 7.89
N LEU A 173 8.07 -10.79 6.80
CA LEU A 173 7.05 -11.86 6.75
C LEU A 173 7.66 -13.26 6.68
N CYS A 174 8.93 -13.37 6.28
CA CYS A 174 9.61 -14.66 6.19
C CYS A 174 10.23 -15.08 7.52
N ASP A 175 10.36 -14.17 8.49
CA ASP A 175 10.96 -14.47 9.79
C ASP A 175 10.23 -15.60 10.51
N GLY A 176 10.98 -16.50 11.15
CA GLY A 176 10.41 -17.64 11.88
C GLY A 176 9.95 -18.80 11.00
N PHE A 177 9.96 -18.68 9.66
CA PHE A 177 9.77 -19.83 8.78
C PHE A 177 11.11 -20.55 8.52
N ARG A 178 11.10 -21.68 7.81
CA ARG A 178 12.25 -22.37 7.18
C ARG A 178 11.78 -23.24 6.02
N ARG A 179 12.61 -23.46 5.01
CA ARG A 179 12.34 -24.49 3.98
C ARG A 179 12.42 -25.88 4.59
N ASN A 180 11.52 -26.76 4.18
CA ASN A 180 11.53 -28.15 4.58
C ASN A 180 11.44 -29.07 3.37
N ALA A 181 12.48 -29.88 3.17
CA ALA A 181 12.55 -30.86 2.10
C ALA A 181 11.78 -32.16 2.41
N THR A 182 11.37 -32.38 3.67
CA THR A 182 10.99 -33.72 4.18
C THR A 182 9.56 -33.86 4.68
N HIS A 183 8.85 -32.78 5.03
CA HIS A 183 7.45 -32.88 5.50
C HIS A 183 6.58 -31.75 4.93
N ALA A 184 5.83 -32.07 3.87
CA ALA A 184 4.87 -31.17 3.23
C ALA A 184 3.43 -31.30 3.77
N ALA A 185 3.17 -32.24 4.69
CA ALA A 185 1.79 -32.66 4.98
C ALA A 185 1.11 -31.98 6.19
N THR A 186 1.80 -31.15 6.97
CA THR A 186 1.24 -30.55 8.20
C THR A 186 1.44 -29.03 8.33
N SER A 187 2.05 -28.39 7.34
CA SER A 187 2.28 -26.95 7.35
C SER A 187 1.18 -26.22 6.58
N ALA A 188 0.73 -25.08 7.11
CA ALA A 188 -0.19 -24.18 6.40
C ALA A 188 0.41 -23.65 5.09
N ILE A 189 1.74 -23.60 4.96
CA ILE A 189 2.43 -23.09 3.77
C ILE A 189 3.24 -24.22 3.11
N PRO A 190 2.94 -24.58 1.85
CA PRO A 190 3.61 -25.68 1.16
C PRO A 190 5.14 -25.55 1.15
N GLY A 191 5.84 -26.61 1.56
CA GLY A 191 7.31 -26.68 1.54
C GLY A 191 8.02 -25.81 2.59
N LEU A 192 7.28 -25.12 3.46
CA LEU A 192 7.82 -24.34 4.56
C LEU A 192 7.40 -24.91 5.92
N LEU A 193 8.21 -24.71 6.94
CA LEU A 193 7.90 -24.97 8.34
C LEU A 193 7.90 -23.65 9.10
N SER A 194 6.91 -23.42 9.96
CA SER A 194 6.97 -22.36 10.96
C SER A 194 7.72 -22.87 12.18
N MET A 195 8.94 -22.38 12.39
CA MET A 195 9.77 -22.68 13.56
C MET A 195 9.36 -21.83 14.76
N TYR A 196 8.98 -20.57 14.50
CA TYR A 196 8.55 -19.61 15.51
C TYR A 196 7.36 -18.80 15.02
N PRO A 197 6.48 -18.33 15.92
CA PRO A 197 5.39 -17.43 15.55
C PRO A 197 5.92 -16.13 14.93
N ASN A 198 5.40 -15.77 13.75
CA ASN A 198 5.68 -14.49 13.13
C ASN A 198 4.55 -13.50 13.44
N HIS A 199 4.85 -12.49 14.26
CA HIS A 199 3.86 -11.51 14.71
C HIS A 199 3.38 -10.58 13.58
N HIS A 200 4.22 -10.29 12.59
CA HIS A 200 3.83 -9.51 11.40
C HIS A 200 2.79 -10.26 10.57
N VAL A 201 3.03 -11.55 10.31
CA VAL A 201 2.07 -12.45 9.64
C VAL A 201 0.77 -12.50 10.43
N GLN A 202 0.82 -12.73 11.75
CA GLN A 202 -0.38 -12.77 12.58
C GLN A 202 -1.16 -11.45 12.56
N ALA A 203 -0.48 -10.30 12.55
CA ALA A 203 -1.12 -8.99 12.48
C ALA A 203 -1.87 -8.80 11.15
N LEU A 204 -1.25 -9.17 10.02
CA LEU A 204 -1.83 -9.03 8.68
C LEU A 204 -3.03 -9.96 8.41
N LYS A 205 -3.17 -11.04 9.19
CA LYS A 205 -4.33 -11.95 9.12
C LYS A 205 -5.52 -11.51 9.98
N LYS A 206 -5.33 -10.53 10.86
CA LYS A 206 -6.34 -10.04 11.80
C LYS A 206 -6.98 -8.74 11.31
N SER A 207 -8.13 -8.40 11.89
CA SER A 207 -8.78 -7.10 11.69
C SER A 207 -7.78 -5.95 11.94
N PRO A 208 -7.78 -4.88 11.14
CA PRO A 208 -8.75 -4.55 10.08
C PRO A 208 -8.37 -4.99 8.65
N TRP A 209 -7.39 -5.88 8.46
CA TRP A 209 -6.87 -6.26 7.13
C TRP A 209 -7.87 -7.05 6.26
N PRO A 210 -8.58 -8.08 6.78
CA PRO A 210 -9.65 -8.74 6.03
C PRO A 210 -10.76 -7.77 5.58
N GLU A 211 -11.14 -6.83 6.43
CA GLU A 211 -12.18 -5.85 6.15
C GLU A 211 -11.72 -4.83 5.10
N LEU A 212 -10.43 -4.49 5.11
CA LEU A 212 -9.79 -3.73 4.05
C LEU A 212 -9.83 -4.50 2.72
N LEU A 213 -9.48 -5.78 2.71
CA LEU A 213 -9.53 -6.63 1.51
C LEU A 213 -10.95 -6.68 0.93
N MET A 214 -11.97 -6.90 1.79
CA MET A 214 -13.38 -6.88 1.41
C MET A 214 -13.78 -5.55 0.74
N LEU A 215 -13.25 -4.42 1.22
CA LEU A 215 -13.52 -3.09 0.67
C LEU A 215 -12.94 -2.91 -0.74
N LEU A 216 -11.79 -3.52 -1.03
CA LEU A 216 -11.13 -3.48 -2.34
C LEU A 216 -11.90 -4.31 -3.39
N GLY A 217 -12.61 -5.35 -2.96
CA GLY A 217 -13.42 -6.21 -3.82
C GLY A 217 -12.59 -7.03 -4.79
N LYS A 218 -13.06 -7.20 -6.04
CA LYS A 218 -12.47 -8.13 -7.03
C LYS A 218 -10.98 -7.91 -7.35
N SER A 219 -10.46 -6.69 -7.19
CA SER A 219 -9.04 -6.39 -7.41
C SER A 219 -8.21 -6.45 -6.13
N GLY A 220 -8.85 -6.73 -4.99
CA GLY A 220 -8.25 -6.66 -3.67
C GLY A 220 -7.08 -7.62 -3.51
N GLU A 221 -7.22 -8.87 -3.94
CA GLU A 221 -6.18 -9.88 -3.79
C GLU A 221 -4.88 -9.46 -4.47
N SER A 222 -4.94 -9.09 -5.76
CA SER A 222 -3.77 -8.60 -6.50
C SER A 222 -3.15 -7.36 -5.85
N ILE A 223 -3.96 -6.40 -5.40
CA ILE A 223 -3.46 -5.18 -4.75
C ILE A 223 -2.77 -5.51 -3.42
N MET A 224 -3.33 -6.43 -2.63
CA MET A 224 -2.75 -6.86 -1.36
C MET A 224 -1.46 -7.65 -1.56
N ILE A 225 -1.43 -8.53 -2.55
CA ILE A 225 -0.21 -9.27 -2.94
C ILE A 225 0.89 -8.28 -3.34
N ASP A 226 0.60 -7.35 -4.26
CA ASP A 226 1.58 -6.36 -4.72
C ASP A 226 2.09 -5.48 -3.57
N LEU A 227 1.19 -5.07 -2.65
CA LEU A 227 1.55 -4.30 -1.47
C LEU A 227 2.50 -5.05 -0.54
N LEU A 228 2.27 -6.35 -0.32
CA LEU A 228 3.05 -7.15 0.63
C LEU A 228 4.37 -7.70 0.04
N VAL A 229 4.46 -7.81 -1.29
CA VAL A 229 5.67 -8.26 -1.99
C VAL A 229 6.59 -7.07 -2.26
N ASP A 230 6.06 -5.98 -2.84
CA ASP A 230 6.87 -4.87 -3.35
C ASP A 230 6.90 -3.66 -2.41
N GLY A 231 5.99 -3.59 -1.45
CA GLY A 231 5.85 -2.48 -0.51
C GLY A 231 6.41 -2.77 0.88
N ALA A 232 6.91 -1.71 1.52
CA ALA A 232 7.18 -1.72 2.95
C ALA A 232 6.11 -0.90 3.68
N MET A 233 5.48 -1.50 4.68
CA MET A 233 4.44 -0.82 5.46
C MET A 233 4.96 -0.42 6.83
N PHE A 234 4.64 0.80 7.23
CA PHE A 234 4.98 1.36 8.54
C PHE A 234 3.71 1.84 9.21
N THR A 235 3.50 1.43 10.45
CA THR A 235 2.30 1.73 11.24
C THR A 235 2.68 2.41 12.55
N PRO A 236 1.89 3.39 13.03
CA PRO A 236 2.20 4.07 14.28
C PRO A 236 2.07 3.13 15.48
N ILE A 237 2.93 3.35 16.47
CA ILE A 237 2.82 2.74 17.80
C ILE A 237 2.02 3.71 18.66
N GLN A 238 0.89 3.26 19.22
CA GLN A 238 0.01 4.12 20.04
C GLN A 238 0.68 4.62 21.33
N ALA A 239 1.72 3.94 21.81
CA ALA A 239 2.39 4.21 23.08
C ALA A 239 3.66 5.10 22.96
N GLY A 240 3.63 6.17 22.15
CA GLY A 240 4.80 7.05 21.98
C GLY A 240 4.55 8.32 21.16
N LEU A 241 5.55 9.20 21.10
CA LEU A 241 5.56 10.41 20.27
C LEU A 241 5.89 10.05 18.82
N ASP A 242 4.87 9.86 17.98
CA ASP A 242 5.02 9.66 16.52
C ASP A 242 5.95 8.50 16.11
N ASN A 243 6.15 7.51 16.99
CA ASN A 243 6.95 6.32 16.69
C ASN A 243 6.20 5.39 15.74
N MET A 244 6.91 4.83 14.77
CA MET A 244 6.38 3.88 13.79
C MET A 244 7.15 2.56 13.90
N TYR A 245 6.47 1.45 13.71
CA TYR A 245 7.11 0.15 13.49
C TYR A 245 6.88 -0.32 12.06
N GLN A 246 7.83 -1.10 11.54
CA GLN A 246 7.71 -1.70 10.23
C GLN A 246 6.87 -2.99 10.34
N LEU A 247 5.75 -3.03 9.62
CA LEU A 247 4.84 -4.17 9.59
C LEU A 247 5.18 -5.18 8.49
N SER A 248 5.70 -4.72 7.35
CA SER A 248 6.09 -5.57 6.22
C SER A 248 7.26 -4.95 5.43
N GLY A 249 7.80 -5.71 4.48
CA GLY A 249 8.92 -5.29 3.65
C GLY A 249 10.27 -5.84 4.13
N VAL A 250 11.31 -5.46 3.40
CA VAL A 250 12.71 -5.68 3.79
C VAL A 250 13.03 -4.82 5.02
N PRO A 251 13.65 -5.36 6.09
CA PRO A 251 14.02 -4.57 7.26
C PRO A 251 14.87 -3.35 6.88
N LEU A 252 14.57 -2.18 7.45
CA LEU A 252 15.34 -0.95 7.18
C LEU A 252 16.85 -1.11 7.38
N SER A 253 17.28 -1.90 8.37
CA SER A 253 18.69 -2.19 8.66
C SER A 253 19.41 -2.93 7.52
N GLU A 254 18.67 -3.60 6.65
CA GLU A 254 19.19 -4.33 5.50
C GLU A 254 19.16 -3.51 4.20
N LEU A 255 18.54 -2.34 4.22
CA LEU A 255 18.45 -1.46 3.06
C LEU A 255 19.64 -0.51 3.00
N SER A 256 20.13 -0.30 1.77
CA SER A 256 21.05 0.81 1.50
C SER A 256 20.26 2.05 1.08
N PRO A 257 20.66 3.27 1.48
CA PRO A 257 19.96 4.49 1.10
C PRO A 257 19.80 4.61 -0.43
N ALA A 258 18.66 5.12 -0.90
CA ALA A 258 18.33 5.28 -2.32
C ALA A 258 19.39 6.08 -3.11
N GLN A 259 20.06 7.05 -2.47
CA GLN A 259 21.18 7.79 -3.07
C GLN A 259 22.38 6.89 -3.37
N SER A 260 22.67 5.92 -2.49
CA SER A 260 23.73 4.93 -2.72
C SER A 260 23.37 3.97 -3.87
N GLN A 261 22.09 3.60 -4.00
CA GLN A 261 21.60 2.75 -5.10
C GLN A 261 21.72 3.44 -6.47
N LEU A 262 21.40 4.74 -6.54
CA LEU A 262 21.59 5.56 -7.75
C LEU A 262 23.07 5.66 -8.16
N SER A 263 23.97 5.87 -7.18
CA SER A 263 25.41 5.94 -7.46
C SER A 263 26.01 4.61 -7.93
N LYS A 264 25.49 3.48 -7.43
CA LYS A 264 25.93 2.12 -7.80
C LYS A 264 25.47 1.72 -9.20
N ALA A 265 24.34 2.26 -9.66
CA ALA A 265 23.84 2.05 -11.01
C ALA A 265 24.59 2.87 -12.08
N LEU A 266 25.31 3.93 -11.68
CA LEU A 266 25.94 4.89 -12.60
C LEU A 266 27.45 4.71 -12.79
N LEU A 267 28.15 3.92 -11.96
CA LEU A 267 29.61 3.73 -12.07
C LEU A 267 30.06 2.31 -11.68
N PRO A 268 30.67 1.52 -12.61
CA PRO A 268 31.40 0.32 -12.24
C PRO A 268 32.80 0.72 -11.74
N GLY A 269 32.98 0.69 -10.43
CA GLY A 269 34.30 0.80 -9.80
C GLY A 269 34.53 2.14 -9.11
N THR A 270 34.17 2.25 -7.83
CA THR A 270 34.88 3.12 -6.90
C THR A 270 34.68 2.69 -5.45
N VAL A 271 35.79 2.81 -4.71
CA VAL A 271 36.15 2.53 -3.31
C VAL A 271 35.01 2.27 -2.31
N PRO A 272 35.11 1.25 -1.43
CA PRO A 272 34.14 1.00 -0.37
C PRO A 272 34.05 2.18 0.61
N GLN A 273 32.93 2.89 0.57
CA GLN A 273 32.50 3.79 1.64
C GLN A 273 32.15 2.94 2.88
N ARG A 274 32.62 3.35 4.06
CA ARG A 274 32.34 2.67 5.33
C ARG A 274 30.84 2.46 5.50
N PRO A 275 30.36 1.22 5.72
CA PRO A 275 28.96 1.00 6.04
C PRO A 275 28.63 1.62 7.40
N LEU A 276 27.42 2.18 7.55
CA LEU A 276 26.92 2.67 8.84
C LEU A 276 26.79 1.55 9.91
N SER A 277 27.11 0.30 9.57
CA SER A 277 27.15 -0.85 10.48
C SER A 277 28.32 -0.85 11.47
N ASP A 278 29.25 0.11 11.38
CA ASP A 278 30.35 0.27 12.37
C ASP A 278 29.89 0.92 13.69
N ILE A 279 28.58 1.17 13.86
CA ILE A 279 28.02 1.44 15.18
C ILE A 279 27.79 0.10 15.87
N THR A 280 28.64 -0.21 16.86
CA THR A 280 28.46 -1.35 17.75
C THR A 280 27.20 -1.15 18.59
N PHE A 281 26.13 -1.86 18.25
CA PHE A 281 24.95 -1.96 19.10
C PHE A 281 25.19 -3.09 20.12
N VAL A 282 25.40 -2.70 21.38
CA VAL A 282 25.40 -3.65 22.50
C VAL A 282 23.96 -4.08 22.73
N SER A 283 23.64 -5.35 22.46
CA SER A 283 22.33 -5.91 22.75
C SER A 283 22.12 -5.95 24.27
N CYS A 284 21.26 -5.08 24.80
CA CYS A 284 20.57 -5.37 26.06
C CYS A 284 19.23 -6.00 25.70
N SER A 285 19.00 -7.20 26.24
CA SER A 285 17.69 -7.84 26.24
C SER A 285 16.74 -6.97 27.07
N LEU A 286 15.51 -6.80 26.56
CA LEU A 286 14.39 -5.98 27.04
C LEU A 286 14.24 -4.62 26.33
N ASP A 287 13.12 -4.53 25.60
CA ASP A 287 12.41 -3.33 25.13
C ASP A 287 13.16 -2.34 24.21
N PHE A 288 13.02 -2.55 22.90
CA PHE A 288 13.39 -1.56 21.88
C PHE A 288 12.41 -0.38 21.89
N VAL A 289 12.74 0.64 22.68
CA VAL A 289 12.25 2.01 22.51
C VAL A 289 13.28 2.76 21.66
N ILE A 290 12.90 3.15 20.44
CA ILE A 290 13.69 4.10 19.65
C ILE A 290 13.38 5.49 20.20
N PHE A 291 14.38 6.13 20.82
CA PHE A 291 14.37 7.56 21.12
C PHE A 291 15.01 8.32 19.95
N MET A 292 14.33 9.34 19.42
CA MET A 292 14.94 10.38 18.61
C MET A 292 14.70 11.72 19.28
N PHE A 293 15.79 12.46 19.53
CA PHE A 293 15.78 13.89 19.83
C PHE A 293 15.73 14.69 18.52
#